data_AF-A0A4Q3UG11-F1
#
_entry.id   AF-A0A4Q3UG11-F1
#
_cell.length_a   1.000
_cell.length_b   1.000
_cell.length_c   1.000
_cell.angle_alpha   90.00
_cell.angle_beta   90.00
_cell.angle_gamma   90.00
#
_symmetry.space_group_name_H-M   'P 1'
#
loop_
_entity.id
_entity.type
_entity.pdbx_description
1 polymer ?
#
loop_
_entity_poly.entity_id
_entity_poly.type
_entity_poly.pdbx_seq_one_letter_code
_entity_poly.pdbx_strand_id
1 'polypeptide(L)' 'MEYGWDNARAFLGLFVITGIAWLLSENKKKFPWKIVLGATAMMYAFTLLLFGVPIIRAGLDSVNNGINVLIAATR' A
#
# COMPACT_ATOMS: atom_id res chain seq x y z
N MET A 1 1.09 14.61 17.09
CA MET A 1 1.56 13.48 16.27
C MET A 1 1.02 12.19 16.87
N GLU A 2 -0.26 11.91 16.64
CA GLU A 2 -0.97 10.74 17.18
C GLU A 2 -0.81 9.53 16.25
N TYR A 3 0.40 9.29 15.76
CA TYR A 3 0.65 8.25 14.76
C TYR A 3 0.61 6.82 15.32
N GLY A 4 0.78 6.65 16.63
CA GLY A 4 0.96 5.33 17.24
C GLY A 4 -0.25 4.41 17.08
N TRP A 5 -1.45 4.92 17.40
CA TRP A 5 -2.67 4.11 17.40
C TRP A 5 -3.25 3.92 16.00
N ASP A 6 -3.17 4.93 15.13
CA ASP A 6 -3.70 4.82 13.76
C ASP A 6 -2.87 3.87 12.88
N ASN A 7 -1.55 3.86 13.03
CA ASN A 7 -0.71 2.90 12.33
C ASN A 7 -0.98 1.47 12.81
N ALA A 8 -1.16 1.27 14.12
CA ALA A 8 -1.51 -0.03 14.68
C ALA A 8 -2.88 -0.52 14.17
N ARG A 9 -3.87 0.37 14.04
CA ARG A 9 -5.19 0.06 13.45
C ARG A 9 -5.07 -0.39 12.00
N ALA A 10 -4.20 0.23 11.21
CA ALA A 10 -3.96 -0.18 9.82
C ALA A 10 -3.40 -1.61 9.72
N PHE A 11 -2.43 -1.96 10.57
CA PHE A 11 -1.92 -3.34 10.65
C PHE A 11 -3.00 -4.33 11.09
N LEU A 12 -3.82 -3.97 12.08
CA LEU A 12 -4.94 -4.80 12.51
C LEU A 12 -5.91 -5.07 11.35
N GLY A 13 -6.25 -4.05 10.56
CA GLY A 13 -7.09 -4.18 9.38
C GLY A 13 -6.57 -5.21 8.37
N LEU A 14 -5.26 -5.18 8.09
CA LEU A 14 -4.60 -6.15 7.20
C LEU A 14 -4.74 -7.59 7.72
N PHE A 15 -4.53 -7.81 9.02
CA PHE A 15 -4.67 -9.15 9.63
C PHE A 15 -6.12 -9.61 9.61
N VAL A 16 -7.08 -8.72 9.87
CA VAL A 16 -8.52 -9.04 9.83
C VAL A 16 -8.95 -9.44 8.43
N ILE A 17 -8.60 -8.65 7.41
CA ILE A 17 -8.96 -8.95 6.01
C ILE A 17 -8.30 -10.27 5.55
N THR A 18 -7.02 -10.46 5.86
CA THR A 18 -6.31 -11.70 5.53
C THR A 18 -6.90 -12.90 6.26
N GLY A 19 -7.29 -12.74 7.52
CA GLY A 19 -7.96 -13.76 8.32
C GLY A 19 -9.32 -14.14 7.77
N ILE A 20 -10.13 -13.16 7.35
CA ILE A 20 -11.42 -13.40 6.67
C ILE A 20 -11.20 -14.17 5.36
N ALA A 21 -10.23 -13.76 4.54
CA ALA A 21 -9.89 -14.45 3.29
C ALA A 21 -9.46 -15.91 3.54
N TRP A 22 -8.69 -16.15 4.61
CA TRP A 22 -8.31 -17.50 5.02
C TRP A 22 -9.50 -18.33 5.53
N LEU A 23 -10.40 -17.72 6.32
CA LEU A 23 -11.59 -18.40 6.85
C LEU A 23 -12.54 -18.84 5.74
N LEU A 24 -12.70 -18.00 4.71
CA LEU A 24 -13.52 -18.27 3.53
C LEU A 24 -12.84 -19.21 2.52
N SER A 25 -11.56 -19.54 2.70
CA SER A 25 -10.84 -20.42 1.80
C SER A 25 -11.31 -21.87 1.95
N GLU A 26 -11.66 -22.49 0.81
CA GLU A 26 -12.07 -23.89 0.71
C GLU A 26 -11.00 -24.86 1.24
N ASN A 27 -9.72 -24.55 1.03
CA ASN A 27 -8.61 -25.37 1.47
C ASN A 27 -7.63 -24.58 2.33
N LYS A 28 -7.98 -24.43 3.61
CA LYS A 28 -7.19 -23.73 4.63
C LYS A 28 -5.73 -24.20 4.73
N LYS A 29 -5.46 -25.47 4.39
CA LYS A 29 -4.10 -26.07 4.39
C LYS A 29 -3.27 -25.68 3.16
N LYS A 30 -3.92 -25.39 2.03
CA LYS A 30 -3.27 -24.95 0.78
C LYS A 30 -3.35 -23.44 0.57
N PHE A 31 -3.79 -22.68 1.57
CA PHE A 31 -3.83 -21.24 1.48
C PHE A 31 -2.41 -20.70 1.18
N PRO A 32 -2.24 -19.84 0.16
CA PRO A 32 -0.93 -19.50 -0.40
C PRO A 32 -0.19 -18.45 0.45
N TRP A 33 0.15 -18.79 1.71
CA TRP A 33 0.78 -17.88 2.67
C TRP A 33 2.07 -17.23 2.16
N LYS A 34 2.86 -17.95 1.34
CA LYS A 34 4.08 -17.40 0.71
C LYS A 34 3.76 -16.20 -0.19
N ILE A 35 2.67 -16.29 -0.96
CA ILE A 35 2.25 -15.23 -1.87
C ILE A 35 1.61 -14.09 -1.10
N VAL A 36 0.76 -14.39 -0.11
CA VAL A 36 0.11 -13.35 0.71
C VAL A 36 1.14 -12.49 1.44
N LEU A 37 2.10 -13.13 2.11
CA LEU A 37 3.17 -12.41 2.80
C LEU A 37 4.12 -11.71 1.82
N GLY A 38 4.46 -12.36 0.71
CA GLY A 38 5.31 -11.78 -0.33
C GLY A 38 4.70 -10.54 -0.98
N ALA A 39 3.41 -10.60 -1.36
CA ALA A 39 2.68 -9.48 -1.95
C ALA A 39 2.53 -8.32 -0.95
N THR A 40 2.19 -8.64 0.30
CA THR A 40 2.10 -7.64 1.38
C THR A 40 3.43 -6.93 1.60
N ALA A 41 4.52 -7.70 1.76
CA ALA A 41 5.86 -7.15 1.94
C ALA A 41 6.29 -6.31 0.73
N MET A 42 6.01 -6.79 -0.48
CA MET A 42 6.33 -6.07 -1.72
C MET A 42 5.56 -4.75 -1.81
N MET A 43 4.27 -4.72 -1.43
CA MET A 43 3.48 -3.49 -1.39
C MET A 43 4.12 -2.44 -0.48
N TYR A 44 4.47 -2.81 0.76
CA TYR A 44 5.16 -1.90 1.68
C TYR A 44 6.55 -1.49 1.19
N ALA A 45 7.29 -2.40 0.56
CA ALA A 45 8.58 -2.09 -0.05
C ALA A 45 8.43 -1.02 -1.14
N PHE A 46 7.41 -1.14 -2.00
CA PHE A 46 7.10 -0.12 -2.99
C PHE A 46 6.65 1.20 -2.35
N THR A 47 5.85 1.17 -1.29
CA THR A 47 5.50 2.39 -0.53
C THR A 47 6.75 3.09 -0.01
N LEU A 48 7.67 2.36 0.61
CA LEU A 48 8.93 2.91 1.11
C LEU A 48 9.88 3.34 0.00
N LEU A 49 9.83 2.69 -1.16
CA LEU A 49 10.63 3.12 -2.32
C LEU A 49 10.09 4.44 -2.89
N LEU A 50 8.79 4.49 -3.20
CA LEU A 50 8.13 5.65 -3.80
C LEU A 50 8.13 6.85 -2.86
N PHE A 51 7.81 6.61 -1.59
CA PHE A 51 7.64 7.64 -0.59
C PHE A 51 8.75 7.64 0.45
N GLY A 52 9.84 6.89 0.34
CA GLY A 52 10.98 7.00 1.28
C GLY A 52 12.21 7.60 0.62
N VAL A 53 12.33 7.47 -0.70
CA VAL A 53 13.50 7.94 -1.44
C VAL A 53 13.23 9.35 -2.03
N PRO A 54 14.00 10.39 -1.66
CA PRO A 54 13.75 11.77 -2.08
C PRO A 54 13.71 11.97 -3.60
N ILE A 55 14.59 11.29 -4.36
CA ILE A 55 14.64 11.43 -5.81
C ILE A 55 13.38 10.90 -6.50
N ILE A 56 12.79 9.83 -5.94
CA ILE A 56 11.58 9.21 -6.49
C ILE A 56 10.37 10.10 -6.20
N ARG A 57 10.29 10.65 -4.98
CA ARG A 57 9.27 11.65 -4.63
C ARG A 57 9.32 12.87 -5.55
N ALA A 58 10.51 13.42 -5.81
CA ALA A 58 10.66 14.55 -6.73
C ALA A 58 10.18 14.23 -8.16
N GLY A 59 10.41 13.00 -8.63
CA GLY A 59 9.85 12.53 -9.89
C GLY A 59 8.32 12.49 -9.89
N LEU A 60 7.71 11.96 -8.83
CA LEU A 60 6.25 11.95 -8.66
C LEU A 60 5.66 13.37 -8.63
N ASP A 61 6.32 14.29 -7.94
CA ASP A 61 5.88 15.70 -7.86
C ASP A 61 5.93 16.40 -9.22
N SER A 62 6.95 16.09 -10.04
CA SER A 62 7.04 16.59 -11.42
C SER A 62 5.87 16.14 -12.29
N VAL A 63 5.48 14.86 -12.17
CA VAL A 63 4.31 14.31 -12.89
C VAL A 63 3.03 14.99 -12.41
N ASN A 64 2.86 15.15 -11.10
CA ASN A 64 1.69 15.85 -10.53
C ASN A 64 1.59 17.29 -11.05
N ASN A 65 2.70 18.02 -11.12
CA ASN A 65 2.73 19.37 -11.67
C ASN A 65 2.31 19.39 -13.15
N GLY A 66 2.78 18.43 -13.95
CA GLY A 66 2.35 18.28 -15.34
C GLY A 66 0.85 18.05 -15.46
N ILE A 67 0.28 17.14 -14.67
CA ILE A 67 -1.16 16.88 -14.63
C ILE A 67 -1.94 18.15 -14.22
N ASN A 68 -1.47 18.88 -13.20
CA ASN A 68 -2.12 20.10 -12.74
C ASN A 68 -2.18 21.19 -13.82
N VAL A 69 -1.14 21.31 -14.66
CA VAL A 69 -1.16 22.22 -15.82
C VAL A 69 -2.24 21.81 -16.82
N LEU A 70 -2.38 20.51 -17.12
CA LEU A 70 -3.40 20.02 -18.04
C LEU A 70 -4.82 20.27 -17.49
N ILE A 71 -5.02 20.04 -16.19
CA ILE A 71 -6.28 20.33 -15.51
C ILE A 71 -6.61 21.83 -15.59
N ALA A 72 -5.63 22.69 -15.33
CA ALA A 72 -5.80 24.15 -15.39
C ALA A 72 -6.12 24.66 -16.81
N ALA A 73 -5.61 24.01 -17.85
CA ALA A 73 -5.91 24.36 -19.24
C ALA A 73 -7.31 23.91 -19.70
N THR A 74 -7.93 22.96 -19.00
CA THR A 74 -9.24 22.39 -19.37
C THR A 74 -10.40 23.07 -18.64
N ARG A 75 -10.15 23.78 -17.54
CA ARG A 75 -11.15 24.51 -16.76
C ARG A 75 -11.29 25.94 -17.23
#